data_AF-A0A4Y2QXA0-F1
#
_entry.id   AF-A0A4Y2QXA0-F1
#
_cell.length_a   1.000
_cell.length_b   1.000
_cell.length_c   1.000
_cell.angle_alpha   90.00
_cell.angle_beta   90.00
_cell.angle_gamma   90.00
#
_symmetry.space_group_name_H-M   'P 1'
#
loop_
_entity.id
_entity.type
_entity.pdbx_description
1 polymer ?
#
loop_
_entity_poly.entity_id
_entity_poly.type
_entity_poly.pdbx_seq_one_letter_code
_entity_poly.pdbx_strand_id
1 'polypeptide(L)'
;MVNTAVSCQTLRRLRRAILTSRVVLIRENTRSHNAIVTQQLLEQFKWGVSDHPAYSPDLATRDFHLFPELKNWLGGQSFQKNGEIQSNVKARTFFEEGIGDLIHRYENCLNLHGDYVEN
;
A
#
# COMPACT_ATOMS: atom_id res chain seq x y z
N MET A 1 -0.49 9.18 -13.63
CA MET A 1 -0.15 7.74 -13.62
C MET A 1 1.32 7.56 -13.28
N VAL A 2 1.65 6.67 -12.33
CA VAL A 2 3.04 6.31 -12.02
C VAL A 2 3.52 5.29 -13.06
N ASN A 3 4.56 5.62 -13.81
CA ASN A 3 5.16 4.72 -14.80
C ASN A 3 6.19 3.77 -14.14
N THR A 4 6.65 2.80 -14.90
CA THR A 4 7.59 1.76 -14.44
C THR A 4 8.90 2.33 -13.90
N ALA A 5 9.44 3.39 -14.53
CA ALA A 5 10.70 4.00 -14.10
C ALA A 5 10.58 4.61 -12.70
N VAL A 6 9.49 5.35 -12.45
CA VAL A 6 9.19 5.93 -11.13
C VAL A 6 8.97 4.82 -10.09
N SER A 7 8.26 3.74 -10.43
CA SER A 7 8.07 2.59 -9.53
C SER A 7 9.41 1.96 -9.12
N CYS A 8 10.33 1.73 -10.07
CA CYS A 8 11.65 1.18 -9.79
C CYS A 8 12.50 2.11 -8.92
N GLN A 9 12.43 3.42 -9.17
CA GLN A 9 13.13 4.41 -8.37
C GLN A 9 12.64 4.42 -6.92
N THR A 10 11.32 4.35 -6.71
CA THR A 10 10.71 4.24 -5.39
C THR A 10 11.13 2.97 -4.67
N LEU A 11 11.12 1.81 -5.34
CA LEU A 11 11.59 0.54 -4.77
C LEU A 11 13.05 0.61 -4.33
N ARG A 12 13.93 1.23 -5.12
CA ARG A 12 15.33 1.45 -4.73
C ARG A 12 15.48 2.35 -3.50
N ARG A 13 14.64 3.39 -3.37
CA ARG A 13 14.62 4.24 -2.17
C ARG A 13 14.16 3.46 -0.96
N LEU A 14 13.09 2.67 -1.08
CA LEU A 14 12.59 1.81 -0.01
C LEU A 14 13.63 0.79 0.44
N ARG A 15 14.35 0.16 -0.50
CA ARG A 15 15.42 -0.80 -0.16
C ARG A 15 16.54 -0.21 0.67
N ARG A 16 16.84 1.09 0.49
CA ARG A 16 17.84 1.80 1.33
C ARG A 16 17.32 2.12 2.73
N ALA A 17 16.01 2.33 2.87
CA ALA A 17 15.39 2.66 4.15
C ALA A 17 15.08 1.40 4.98
N ILE A 18 14.74 0.28 4.33
CA ILE A 18 14.36 -0.97 4.98
C ILE A 18 15.58 -1.88 5.10
N LEU A 19 16.12 -1.96 6.31
CA LEU A 19 17.30 -2.78 6.65
C LEU A 19 16.95 -4.20 7.13
N THR A 20 15.66 -4.51 7.25
CA THR A 20 15.20 -5.82 7.73
C THR A 20 15.27 -6.88 6.63
N SER A 21 15.46 -8.13 7.07
CA SER A 21 15.33 -9.31 6.21
C SER A 21 13.87 -9.77 6.15
N ARG A 22 13.49 -10.45 5.06
CA ARG A 22 12.14 -11.04 4.85
C ARG A 22 11.03 -10.00 4.72
N VAL A 23 11.20 -9.07 3.79
CA VAL A 23 10.16 -8.09 3.43
C VAL A 23 9.16 -8.75 2.48
N VAL A 24 7.86 -8.60 2.77
CA VAL A 24 6.78 -8.93 1.84
C VAL A 24 6.10 -7.64 1.41
N LEU A 25 5.99 -7.42 0.11
CA LEU A 25 5.29 -6.29 -0.46
C LEU A 25 3.84 -6.64 -0.75
N ILE A 26 2.94 -5.83 -0.19
CA ILE A 26 1.51 -5.81 -0.55
C ILE A 26 1.32 -4.69 -1.58
N ARG A 27 0.80 -5.05 -2.76
CA ARG A 27 0.65 -4.12 -3.88
C ARG A 27 -0.54 -4.49 -4.77
N GLU A 28 -1.15 -3.46 -5.33
CA GLU A 28 -2.15 -3.58 -6.38
C GLU A 28 -1.59 -4.22 -7.66
N ASN A 29 -2.46 -4.91 -8.41
CA ASN A 29 -2.19 -5.54 -9.71
C ASN A 29 -2.07 -4.52 -10.86
N THR A 30 -1.21 -3.54 -10.64
CA THR A 30 -0.69 -2.49 -11.53
C THR A 30 0.01 -2.92 -12.82
N ARG A 31 -0.30 -2.40 -14.03
CA ARG A 31 0.56 -2.65 -15.22
C ARG A 31 2.02 -2.22 -15.02
N SER A 32 2.25 -1.04 -14.43
CA SER A 32 3.62 -0.55 -14.16
C SER A 32 4.31 -1.36 -13.06
N HIS A 33 3.51 -2.00 -12.23
CA HIS A 33 3.95 -2.82 -11.12
C HIS A 33 4.36 -4.24 -11.56
N ASN A 34 3.67 -4.81 -12.54
CA ASN A 34 3.98 -6.12 -13.13
C ASN A 34 4.95 -6.06 -14.31
N ALA A 35 5.49 -4.89 -14.63
CA ALA A 35 6.54 -4.79 -15.63
C ALA A 35 7.73 -5.68 -15.24
N ILE A 36 8.32 -6.37 -16.22
CA ILE A 36 9.43 -7.32 -16.05
C ILE A 36 10.56 -6.70 -15.21
N VAL A 37 10.94 -5.46 -15.52
CA VAL A 37 12.00 -4.74 -14.79
C VAL A 37 11.68 -4.53 -13.30
N THR A 38 10.40 -4.38 -12.97
CA THR A 38 9.96 -4.25 -11.57
C THR A 38 10.03 -5.60 -10.86
N GLN A 39 9.63 -6.69 -11.52
CA GLN A 39 9.72 -8.05 -10.96
C GLN A 39 11.18 -8.47 -10.71
N GLN A 40 12.05 -8.27 -11.70
CA GLN A 40 13.50 -8.54 -11.57
C GLN A 40 14.14 -7.78 -10.40
N LEU A 41 13.72 -6.53 -10.18
CA LEU A 41 14.23 -5.73 -9.07
C LEU A 41 13.81 -6.30 -7.71
N LEU A 42 12.60 -6.84 -7.60
CA LEU A 42 12.10 -7.45 -6.36
C LEU A 42 12.81 -8.78 -6.06
N GLU A 43 13.06 -9.58 -7.09
CA GLU A 43 13.89 -10.79 -7.00
C GLU A 43 15.31 -10.45 -6.52
N GLN A 44 15.94 -9.41 -7.09
CA GLN A 44 17.26 -8.93 -6.65
C GLN A 44 17.26 -8.51 -5.17
N PHE A 45 16.15 -7.93 -4.70
CA PHE A 45 16.02 -7.54 -3.29
C PHE A 45 15.68 -8.72 -2.36
N LYS A 46 15.34 -9.89 -2.93
CA LYS A 46 14.81 -11.05 -2.22
C LYS A 46 13.56 -10.70 -1.40
N TRP A 47 12.71 -9.85 -1.97
CA TRP A 47 11.46 -9.44 -1.35
C TRP A 47 10.34 -10.33 -1.87
N GLY A 48 9.52 -10.85 -0.95
CA GLY A 48 8.29 -11.54 -1.30
C GLY A 48 7.27 -10.54 -1.86
N VAL A 49 6.39 -11.02 -2.73
CA VAL A 49 5.24 -10.25 -3.20
C VAL A 49 4.00 -11.04 -2.79
N SER A 50 3.09 -10.37 -2.08
CA SER A 50 1.79 -10.98 -1.78
C SER A 50 0.93 -10.94 -3.03
N ASP A 51 0.22 -12.03 -3.29
CA ASP A 51 -0.84 -12.03 -4.28
C ASP A 51 -1.96 -11.10 -3.81
N HIS A 52 -2.39 -10.23 -4.70
CA HIS A 52 -3.52 -9.33 -4.46
C HIS A 52 -4.57 -9.58 -5.55
N PRO A 53 -5.81 -9.94 -5.17
CA PRO A 53 -6.88 -10.16 -6.12
C PRO A 53 -7.18 -8.89 -6.92
N ALA A 54 -7.60 -9.07 -8.18
CA ALA A 54 -7.96 -7.94 -9.01
C ALA A 54 -9.27 -7.31 -8.52
N TYR A 55 -9.33 -5.98 -8.51
CA TYR A 55 -10.52 -5.21 -8.11
C TYR A 55 -10.95 -5.40 -6.65
N SER A 56 -10.01 -5.60 -5.72
CA SER A 56 -10.29 -5.79 -4.29
C SER A 56 -9.78 -4.64 -3.41
N PRO A 57 -10.32 -3.41 -3.58
CA PRO A 57 -9.92 -2.28 -2.74
C PRO A 57 -10.26 -2.50 -1.26
N ASP A 58 -11.25 -3.34 -0.96
CA ASP A 58 -11.61 -3.78 0.39
C ASP A 58 -10.52 -4.63 1.07
N LEU A 59 -9.57 -5.18 0.29
CA LEU A 59 -8.39 -5.92 0.78
C LEU A 59 -7.09 -5.10 0.67
N ALA A 60 -7.15 -3.87 0.18
CA ALA A 60 -6.01 -2.99 0.08
C ALA A 60 -5.95 -2.06 1.29
N THR A 61 -4.99 -2.25 2.19
CA THR A 61 -4.84 -1.42 3.41
C THR A 61 -4.78 0.08 3.11
N ARG A 62 -4.31 0.47 1.92
CA ARG A 62 -4.31 1.87 1.49
C ARG A 62 -5.73 2.40 1.27
N ASP A 63 -6.59 1.60 0.68
CA ASP A 63 -7.92 2.02 0.23
C ASP A 63 -8.97 1.91 1.35
N PHE A 64 -8.94 0.84 2.15
CA PHE A 64 -9.94 0.69 3.22
C PHE A 64 -9.58 1.41 4.52
N HIS A 65 -8.30 1.73 4.76
CA HIS A 65 -7.85 2.31 6.04
C HIS A 65 -7.12 3.65 5.86
N LEU A 66 -5.95 3.65 5.18
CA LEU A 66 -5.10 4.84 5.11
C LEU A 66 -5.78 6.06 4.45
N PHE A 67 -6.42 5.87 3.29
CA PHE A 67 -7.06 6.99 2.59
C PHE A 67 -8.29 7.54 3.32
N PRO A 68 -9.20 6.71 3.88
CA PRO A 68 -10.27 7.20 4.74
C PRO A 68 -9.76 8.00 5.94
N GLU A 69 -8.77 7.50 6.67
CA GLU A 69 -8.19 8.20 7.82
C GLU A 69 -7.52 9.51 7.40
N LEU A 70 -6.74 9.48 6.32
CA LEU A 70 -6.12 10.68 5.79
C LEU A 70 -7.16 11.70 5.35
N LYS A 71 -8.26 11.28 4.73
CA LYS A 71 -9.36 12.15 4.32
C LYS A 71 -10.06 12.76 5.53
N ASN A 72 -10.32 11.98 6.57
CA ASN A 72 -10.92 12.47 7.81
C ASN A 72 -10.00 13.47 8.50
N TRP A 73 -8.70 13.17 8.55
CA TRP A 73 -7.70 14.05 9.13
C TRP A 73 -7.56 15.36 8.33
N LEU A 74 -7.47 15.29 7.00
CA LEU A 74 -7.39 16.47 6.13
C LEU A 74 -8.70 17.27 6.07
N GLY A 75 -9.83 16.67 6.46
CA GLY A 75 -11.14 17.28 6.40
C GLY A 75 -11.20 18.61 7.14
N GLY A 76 -11.69 19.65 6.47
CA GLY A 76 -11.84 20.99 7.05
C GLY A 76 -10.54 21.80 7.20
N GLN A 77 -9.38 21.24 6.83
CA GLN A 77 -8.12 21.97 6.81
C GLN A 77 -7.89 22.64 5.45
N SER A 78 -7.32 23.85 5.47
CA SER A 78 -6.87 24.55 4.27
C SER A 78 -5.36 24.72 4.34
N PHE A 79 -4.68 24.27 3.29
CA PHE A 79 -3.22 24.35 3.19
C PHE A 79 -2.85 25.30 2.06
N GLN A 80 -1.94 26.23 2.33
CA GLN A 80 -1.46 27.19 1.34
C GLN A 80 -0.33 26.61 0.49
N LYS A 81 0.38 25.60 1.02
CA LYS A 81 1.54 24.99 0.36
C LYS A 81 1.55 23.48 0.56
N ASN A 82 2.04 22.76 -0.45
CA ASN A 82 2.24 21.31 -0.38
C ASN A 82 3.17 20.88 0.77
N GLY A 83 4.13 21.74 1.14
CA GLY A 83 5.04 21.46 2.27
C GLY A 83 4.33 21.34 3.62
N GLU A 84 3.23 22.07 3.81
CA GLU A 84 2.44 22.01 5.04
C GLU A 84 1.77 20.63 5.18
N ILE A 85 1.23 20.10 4.08
CA ILE A 85 0.66 18.75 4.04
C ILE A 85 1.73 17.70 4.37
N GLN A 86 2.90 17.77 3.72
CA GLN A 86 3.98 16.80 3.91
C GLN A 86 4.51 16.77 5.35
N SER A 87 4.56 17.92 6.02
CA SER A 87 5.05 18.01 7.40
C SER A 87 4.06 17.48 8.45
N ASN A 88 2.76 17.47 8.14
CA ASN A 88 1.72 17.14 9.09
C ASN A 88 1.20 15.69 9.00
N VAL A 89 1.42 15.00 7.86
CA VAL A 89 1.02 13.58 7.73
C VAL A 89 1.91 12.69 8.61
N LYS A 90 1.37 12.23 9.74
CA LYS A 90 2.00 11.22 10.60
C LYS A 90 1.58 9.81 10.17
N ALA A 91 2.22 9.31 9.12
CA ALA A 91 1.87 8.04 8.50
C ALA A 91 1.97 6.81 9.44
N ARG A 92 2.81 6.84 10.48
CA ARG A 92 3.17 5.63 11.24
C ARG A 92 2.00 5.03 12.03
N THR A 93 1.16 5.85 12.65
CA THR A 93 0.03 5.37 13.48
C THR A 93 -1.06 4.72 12.64
N PHE A 94 -1.34 5.30 11.47
CA PHE A 94 -2.33 4.79 10.51
C PHE A 94 -1.96 3.43 9.90
N PHE A 95 -0.70 2.99 9.98
CA PHE A 95 -0.30 1.69 9.41
C PHE A 95 -0.38 0.53 10.40
N GLU A 96 -0.26 0.78 11.70
CA GLU A 96 -0.25 -0.30 12.71
C GLU A 96 -1.65 -0.91 12.88
N GLU A 97 -2.69 -0.07 12.94
CA GLU A 97 -4.09 -0.51 13.04
C GLU A 97 -4.56 -1.20 11.75
N GLY A 98 -4.33 -0.58 10.58
CA GLY A 98 -4.75 -1.14 9.30
C GLY A 98 -4.13 -2.48 8.91
N ILE A 99 -2.93 -2.81 9.43
CA ILE A 99 -2.33 -4.16 9.22
C ILE A 99 -3.09 -5.22 10.01
N GLY A 100 -3.58 -4.91 11.21
CA GLY A 100 -4.42 -5.83 11.99
C GLY A 100 -5.77 -6.10 11.34
N ASP A 101 -6.40 -5.06 10.81
CA ASP A 101 -7.68 -5.14 10.09
C ASP A 101 -7.58 -5.97 8.81
N LEU A 102 -6.40 -5.95 8.17
CA LEU A 102 -6.16 -6.70 6.93
C LEU A 102 -6.38 -8.21 7.12
N ILE A 103 -5.93 -8.77 8.25
CA ILE A 103 -6.09 -10.20 8.56
C ILE A 103 -7.58 -10.56 8.63
N HIS A 104 -8.35 -9.79 9.40
CA HIS A 104 -9.79 -9.98 9.56
C HIS A 104 -10.54 -9.86 8.22
N ARG A 105 -10.12 -8.93 7.35
CA ARG A 105 -10.72 -8.77 6.02
C ARG A 105 -10.45 -9.96 5.11
N TYR A 106 -9.24 -10.51 5.12
CA TYR A 106 -8.96 -11.74 4.37
C TYR A 106 -9.80 -12.92 4.87
N GLU A 107 -9.96 -13.08 6.18
CA GLU A 107 -10.83 -14.10 6.76
C GLU A 107 -12.29 -13.93 6.32
N ASN A 108 -12.81 -12.70 6.36
CA ASN A 108 -14.16 -12.39 5.89
C ASN A 108 -14.34 -12.67 4.39
N CYS A 109 -13.38 -12.27 3.55
CA CYS A 109 -13.43 -12.55 2.12
C CYS A 109 -13.47 -14.06 1.84
N LEU A 110 -12.69 -14.87 2.58
CA LEU A 110 -12.73 -16.33 2.48
C LEU A 110 -14.09 -16.91 2.90
N ASN A 111 -14.66 -16.42 4.00
CA ASN A 111 -15.99 -16.83 4.48
C ASN A 111 -17.11 -16.45 3.50
N LEU A 112 -16.93 -15.34 2.78
CA LEU A 112 -17.83 -14.86 1.74
C LEU A 112 -17.52 -15.47 0.36
N HIS A 113 -16.69 -16.52 0.28
CA HIS A 113 -16.33 -17.20 -0.97
C HIS A 113 -15.75 -16.28 -2.06
N GLY A 114 -15.06 -15.21 -1.65
CA GLY A 114 -14.46 -14.23 -2.56
C GLY A 114 -15.32 -13.00 -2.85
N ASP A 115 -16.52 -12.89 -2.27
CA ASP A 115 -17.32 -11.66 -2.36
C ASP A 115 -16.73 -10.51 -1.53
N TYR A 116 -17.18 -9.29 -1.84
CA TYR A 116 -16.70 -8.06 -1.20
C TYR A 116 -16.95 -8.04 0.30
N VAL A 117 -15.96 -7.56 1.04
CA VAL A 117 -16.07 -7.35 2.49
C VAL A 117 -16.68 -5.97 2.75
N GLU A 118 -17.81 -5.94 3.47
CA GLU A 118 -18.42 -4.69 3.91
C GLU A 118 -17.55 -3.97 4.96
N ASN A 119 -17.61 -2.63 4.95
CA ASN A 119 -16.91 -1.76 5.89
C ASN A 119 -17.75 -1.45 7.14
#